data_AF-A0A851Y857-F1
#
_entry.id   AF-A0A851Y857-F1
#
_cell.length_a   1.000
_cell.length_b   1.000
_cell.length_c   1.000
_cell.angle_alpha   90.00
_cell.angle_beta   90.00
_cell.angle_gamma   90.00
#
_symmetry.space_group_name_H-M   'P 1'
#
loop_
_entity.id
_entity.type
_entity.pdbx_description
1 polymer ?
#
loop_
_entity_poly.entity_id
_entity_poly.type
_entity_poly.pdbx_seq_one_letter_code
_entity_poly.pdbx_strand_id
1 'polypeptide(L)' 'MSGRGVWLRARARLRRFPALLSGCGEQAAAYGRCVAAAAAGPAELRRDACLEEFRALRDCFARAVGPGPA' A
#
# COMPACT_ATOMS: atom_id res chain seq x y z
N MET A 1 4.46 -0.76 -30.47
CA MET A 1 3.83 -1.79 -29.59
C MET A 1 2.32 -1.63 -29.67
N SER A 2 1.56 -2.70 -29.91
CA SER A 2 0.09 -2.60 -29.98
C SER A 2 -0.50 -2.31 -28.59
N GLY A 3 -1.57 -1.50 -28.53
CA GLY A 3 -2.27 -1.19 -27.27
C GLY A 3 -2.77 -2.44 -26.54
N ARG A 4 -3.12 -3.49 -27.29
CA ARG A 4 -3.55 -4.79 -26.74
C ARG A 4 -2.45 -5.49 -25.93
N GLY A 5 -1.20 -5.43 -26.38
CA GLY A 5 -0.06 -6.01 -25.66
C GLY A 5 0.27 -5.26 -24.36
N VAL A 6 0.11 -3.93 -24.36
CA VAL A 6 0.28 -3.10 -23.15
C VAL A 6 -0.80 -3.42 -22.11
N TRP A 7 -2.05 -3.54 -22.55
CA TRP A 7 -3.18 -3.81 -21.66
C TRP A 7 -3.08 -5.18 -20.97
N LEU A 8 -2.67 -6.23 -21.69
CA LEU A 8 -2.50 -7.57 -21.11
C LEU A 8 -1.41 -7.59 -20.02
N ARG A 9 -0.29 -6.91 -20.23
CA ARG A 9 0.79 -6.80 -19.23
C ARG A 9 0.34 -6.03 -17.99
N ALA A 10 -0.35 -4.90 -18.18
CA ALA A 10 -0.90 -4.12 -17.07
C ALA A 10 -1.89 -4.96 -16.24
N ARG A 11 -2.80 -5.69 -16.90
CA ARG A 11 -3.75 -6.59 -16.25
C ARG A 11 -3.05 -7.70 -15.46
N ALA A 12 -2.02 -8.33 -16.02
CA ALA A 12 -1.26 -9.37 -15.33
C ALA A 12 -0.56 -8.83 -14.07
N ARG A 13 0.01 -7.63 -14.15
CA ARG A 13 0.63 -6.94 -12.99
C ARG A 13 -0.39 -6.66 -11.90
N LEU A 14 -1.55 -6.09 -12.25
CA LEU A 14 -2.62 -5.80 -11.29
C LEU A 14 -3.15 -7.06 -10.60
N ARG A 15 -3.21 -8.20 -11.28
CA ARG A 15 -3.64 -9.48 -10.69
C ARG A 15 -2.67 -10.03 -9.64
N ARG A 16 -1.37 -9.75 -9.77
CA ARG A 16 -0.34 -10.19 -8.79
C ARG A 16 -0.24 -9.27 -7.58
N PHE A 17 -0.65 -8.01 -7.73
CA PHE A 17 -0.44 -6.99 -6.73
C PHE A 17 -1.04 -7.30 -5.35
N PRO A 18 -2.28 -7.82 -5.21
CA PRO A 18 -2.83 -8.18 -3.90
C PRO A 18 -2.02 -9.26 -3.18
N ALA A 19 -1.51 -10.25 -3.91
CA ALA A 19 -0.70 -11.32 -3.35
C ALA A 19 0.69 -10.85 -2.92
N LEU A 20 1.25 -9.82 -3.56
CA LEU A 20 2.50 -9.21 -3.12
C LEU A 20 2.31 -8.42 -1.83
N LEU A 21 1.21 -7.66 -1.73
CA LEU A 21 0.97 -6.79 -0.57
C LEU A 21 0.46 -7.53 0.67
N SER A 22 -0.04 -8.76 0.55
CA SER A 22 -0.56 -9.54 1.69
C SER A 22 0.50 -9.78 2.77
N GLY A 23 1.79 -9.80 2.42
CA GLY A 23 2.90 -9.90 3.37
C GLY A 23 3.07 -8.67 4.29
N CYS A 24 2.38 -7.57 4.02
CA CYS A 24 2.43 -6.33 4.79
C CYS A 24 1.25 -6.16 5.76
N GLY A 25 0.54 -7.24 6.07
CA GLY A 25 -0.68 -7.22 6.88
C GLY A 25 -0.49 -6.62 8.27
N GLU A 26 0.64 -6.91 8.94
CA GLU A 26 0.94 -6.38 10.27
C GLU A 26 1.11 -4.86 10.26
N GLN A 27 1.90 -4.33 9.31
CA GLN A 27 2.11 -2.88 9.17
C GLN A 27 0.81 -2.18 8.76
N ALA A 28 0.00 -2.83 7.90
CA ALA A 28 -1.29 -2.30 7.49
C ALA A 28 -2.27 -2.22 8.67
N ALA A 29 -2.32 -3.25 9.51
CA ALA A 29 -3.14 -3.28 10.70
C ALA A 29 -2.70 -2.23 11.73
N ALA A 30 -1.38 -2.04 11.92
CA ALA A 30 -0.85 -1.00 12.80
C ALA A 30 -1.26 0.41 12.34
N TYR A 31 -1.07 0.71 11.05
CA TYR A 31 -1.48 1.99 10.48
C TYR A 31 -3.00 2.21 10.59
N GLY A 32 -3.80 1.19 10.26
CA GLY A 32 -5.26 1.26 10.38
C GLY A 32 -5.74 1.51 11.81
N ARG A 33 -5.12 0.87 12.81
CA ARG A 33 -5.43 1.13 14.23
C ARG A 33 -5.11 2.57 14.64
N CYS A 34 -3.96 3.09 14.23
CA CYS A 34 -3.61 4.48 14.51
C CYS A 34 -4.63 5.45 13.89
N VAL A 35 -4.95 5.27 12.60
CA VAL A 35 -5.92 6.13 11.88
C VAL A 35 -7.29 6.08 12.53
N ALA A 36 -7.78 4.88 12.88
CA ALA A 36 -9.07 4.72 13.55
C ALA A 36 -9.09 5.42 14.92
N ALA A 37 -8.01 5.31 15.71
CA ALA A 37 -7.90 6.01 16.99
C ALA A 37 -7.82 7.53 16.82
N ALA A 38 -7.05 8.03 15.85
CA ALA A 38 -6.89 9.45 15.58
C ALA A 38 -8.17 10.09 14.99
N ALA A 39 -8.99 9.31 14.28
CA ALA A 39 -10.27 9.74 13.73
C ALA A 39 -11.46 9.55 14.69
N ALA A 40 -11.26 9.03 15.90
CA ALA A 40 -12.34 8.80 16.85
C ALA A 40 -12.90 10.08 17.48
N GLY A 41 -12.20 11.21 17.34
CA GLY A 41 -12.62 12.52 17.84
C GLY A 41 -13.36 13.37 16.80
N PRO A 42 -13.95 14.50 17.22
CA PRO A 42 -14.62 15.44 16.31
C PRO A 42 -13.63 16.29 15.48
N ALA A 43 -12.33 16.23 15.81
CA ALA A 43 -11.29 16.96 15.11
C ALA A 43 -10.92 16.25 13.80
N GLU A 44 -10.57 17.04 12.78
CA GLU A 44 -10.09 16.50 11.51
C GLU A 44 -8.76 15.75 11.68
N LEU A 45 -8.64 14.61 11.00
CA LEU A 45 -7.42 13.80 11.01
C LEU A 45 -6.27 14.60 10.38
N ARG A 46 -5.26 14.92 11.20
CA ARG A 46 -4.04 15.52 10.69
C ARG A 46 -3.25 14.53 9.83
N ARG A 47 -2.72 15.02 8.71
CA ARG A 47 -1.92 14.24 7.75
C ARG A 47 -0.75 13.47 8.39
N ASP A 48 -0.13 14.04 9.42
CA ASP A 48 1.07 13.53 10.07
C ASP A 48 0.79 12.72 11.35
N ALA A 49 -0.47 12.53 11.74
CA ALA A 49 -0.83 11.88 13.01
C ALA A 49 -0.34 10.42 13.14
N CYS A 50 -0.24 9.69 12.02
CA CYS A 50 0.17 8.28 11.97
C CYS A 50 1.38 8.08 11.04
N LEU A 51 2.30 9.05 11.03
CA LEU A 51 3.39 9.11 10.06
C LEU A 51 4.35 7.91 10.17
N GLU A 52 4.63 7.43 11.38
CA GLU A 52 5.57 6.33 11.60
C GLU A 52 5.00 4.99 11.13
N GLU A 53 3.73 4.70 11.45
CA GLU A 53 3.03 3.51 10.96
C GLU A 53 2.87 3.54 9.44
N PHE A 54 2.59 4.73 8.88
CA PHE A 54 2.54 4.92 7.44
C PHE A 54 3.89 4.62 6.78
N ARG A 55 5.00 5.12 7.33
CA ARG A 55 6.35 4.85 6.81
C ARG A 55 6.66 3.36 6.85
N ALA A 56 6.35 2.67 7.95
CA ALA A 56 6.55 1.22 8.06
C ALA A 56 5.76 0.45 7.00
N LEU A 57 4.49 0.82 6.76
CA LEU A 57 3.63 0.23 5.73
C LEU A 57 4.17 0.50 4.32
N ARG A 58 4.50 1.76 4.01
CA ARG A 58 5.07 2.16 2.72
C ARG A 58 6.36 1.41 2.42
N ASP A 59 7.25 1.28 3.40
CA ASP A 59 8.53 0.61 3.22
C ASP A 59 8.33 -0.90 3.01
N CYS A 60 7.32 -1.50 3.65
CA CYS A 60 6.92 -2.87 3.36
C CYS A 60 6.43 -3.03 1.91
N PHE A 61 5.55 -2.14 1.43
CA PHE A 61 5.08 -2.16 0.04
C PHE A 61 6.23 -2.00 -0.95
N ALA A 62 7.17 -1.08 -0.70
CA ALA A 62 8.34 -0.89 -1.56
C ALA A 62 9.19 -2.17 -1.68
N ARG A 63 9.39 -2.89 -0.56
CA ARG A 63 10.08 -4.19 -0.56
C ARG A 63 9.27 -5.29 -1.26
N ALA A 64 7.96 -5.34 -1.04
CA ALA A 64 7.08 -6.37 -1.58
C ALA A 64 6.92 -6.31 -3.10
N VAL A 65 6.97 -5.12 -3.69
CA VAL A 65 6.81 -4.94 -5.14
C VAL A 65 8.14 -5.12 -5.88
N GLY A 66 9.28 -4.94 -5.19
CA GLY A 66 10.64 -5.03 -5.76
C GLY A 66 10.91 -3.99 -6.87
N PRO A 67 12.15 -3.88 -7.37
CA PRO A 67 12.38 -3.20 -8.65
C PRO A 67 11.63 -3.98 -9.74
N GLY A 68 10.79 -3.30 -10.51
CA GLY A 68 10.04 -3.92 -11.60
C GLY A 68 10.97 -4.58 -12.63
N PRO A 69 10.52 -5.60 -13.38
CA PRO A 69 11.33 -6.17 -14.44
C PRO A 69 11.66 -5.08 -15.48
N ALA A 70 12.94 -5.02 -15.85
CA ALA A 70 13.50 -4.14 -16.88
C ALA A 70 12.80 -4.34 -18.24
#